data_AF-A0A929ULR5-F1
#
_entry.id   AF-A0A929ULR5-F1
#
_cell.length_a   1.000
_cell.length_b   1.000
_cell.length_c   1.000
_cell.angle_alpha   90.00
_cell.angle_beta   90.00
_cell.angle_gamma   90.00
#
_symmetry.space_group_name_H-M   'P 1'
#
loop_
_entity.id
_entity.type
_entity.pdbx_description
1 polymer ?
#
loop_
_entity_poly.entity_id
_entity_poly.type
_entity_poly.pdbx_seq_one_letter_code
_entity_poly.pdbx_strand_id
1 'polypeptide(L)'
;SCITWVAFGSNVFNAMIPLFSAVEKIPSYFETTGKEVSTDSFYWNNRLIGALADASYAKSRIHVERYQARVQAKCYQLLTDCKKEVLKKKRSGKEIRNMLEECNEKIALCTKKETEDLLDKVLYEASSSMKNCFARSDA
;
A
#
# COMPACT_ATOMS: atom_id res chain seq x y z
N SER A 1 17.86 12.37 -6.72
CA SER A 1 17.64 10.95 -6.40
C SER A 1 16.67 10.35 -7.40
N CYS A 2 16.90 9.12 -7.85
CA CYS A 2 15.94 8.39 -8.69
C CYS A 2 14.78 7.85 -7.82
N ILE A 3 13.63 7.62 -8.44
CA ILE A 3 12.43 7.03 -7.82
C ILE A 3 12.21 5.67 -8.46
N THR A 4 12.05 4.64 -7.65
CA THR A 4 11.63 3.31 -8.08
C THR A 4 10.17 3.13 -7.73
N TRP A 5 9.36 2.79 -8.74
CA TRP A 5 7.95 2.45 -8.52
C TRP A 5 7.81 0.94 -8.34
N VAL A 6 7.09 0.52 -7.31
CA VAL A 6 6.85 -0.90 -7.01
C VAL A 6 5.37 -1.19 -6.87
N ALA A 7 4.96 -2.37 -7.31
CA ALA A 7 3.65 -2.95 -7.06
C ALA A 7 3.77 -4.48 -7.03
N PHE A 8 2.85 -5.15 -6.33
CA PHE A 8 2.83 -6.60 -6.22
C PHE A 8 1.42 -7.15 -6.42
N GLY A 9 1.31 -8.40 -6.88
CA GLY A 9 0.02 -9.02 -7.15
C GLY A 9 -0.64 -8.47 -8.42
N SER A 10 -1.98 -8.50 -8.47
CA SER A 10 -2.75 -8.04 -9.63
C SER A 10 -2.82 -6.51 -9.67
N ASN A 11 -2.42 -5.93 -10.80
CA ASN A 11 -2.49 -4.47 -11.02
C ASN A 11 -3.92 -3.92 -11.09
N VAL A 12 -4.93 -4.77 -11.22
CA VAL A 12 -6.33 -4.36 -11.11
C VAL A 12 -6.67 -3.96 -9.68
N PHE A 13 -6.04 -4.60 -8.68
CA PHE A 13 -6.42 -4.49 -7.27
C PHE A 13 -5.36 -3.85 -6.36
N ASN A 14 -4.14 -3.63 -6.86
CA ASN A 14 -3.05 -3.03 -6.10
C ASN A 14 -2.91 -1.52 -6.38
N ALA A 15 -1.86 -0.92 -5.80
CA ALA A 15 -1.43 0.44 -6.13
C ALA A 15 0.09 0.49 -6.39
N MET A 16 0.51 1.41 -7.26
CA MET A 16 1.91 1.70 -7.55
C MET A 16 2.50 2.64 -6.48
N ILE A 17 3.57 2.20 -5.82
CA ILE A 17 4.17 2.91 -4.69
C ILE A 17 5.52 3.51 -5.10
N PRO A 18 5.73 4.83 -4.93
CA PRO A 18 7.01 5.45 -5.23
C PRO A 18 7.96 5.35 -4.03
N LEU A 19 9.17 4.83 -4.25
CA LEU A 19 10.23 4.79 -3.25
C LEU A 19 11.49 5.48 -3.76
N PHE A 20 12.23 6.14 -2.88
CA PHE A 20 13.56 6.65 -3.20
C PHE A 20 14.55 5.50 -3.33
N SER A 21 15.29 5.46 -4.44
CA SER A 21 16.26 4.39 -4.72
C SER A 21 17.66 4.65 -4.15
N ALA A 22 17.96 5.90 -3.77
CA ALA A 22 19.26 6.32 -3.25
C ALA A 22 19.36 6.07 -1.72
N VAL A 23 19.06 4.85 -1.30
CA VAL A 23 18.97 4.38 0.09
C VAL A 23 19.70 3.06 0.24
N GLU A 24 20.09 2.69 1.46
CA GLU A 24 20.69 1.38 1.77
C GLU A 24 19.65 0.38 2.28
N LYS A 25 18.57 0.88 2.88
CA LYS A 25 17.48 0.05 3.42
C LYS A 25 16.14 0.33 2.75
N ILE A 26 15.41 -0.74 2.46
CA ILE A 26 14.00 -0.70 2.03
C ILE A 26 13.12 -0.98 3.25
N PRO A 27 11.95 -0.33 3.38
CA PRO A 27 11.03 -0.62 4.48
C PRO A 27 10.60 -2.09 4.51
N SER A 28 10.55 -2.68 5.69
CA SER A 28 10.23 -4.11 5.88
C SER A 28 8.88 -4.51 5.30
N TYR A 29 7.91 -3.58 5.24
CA TYR A 29 6.60 -3.80 4.63
C TYR A 29 6.67 -4.23 3.16
N PHE A 30 7.72 -3.80 2.44
CA PHE A 30 7.97 -4.13 1.04
C PHE A 30 8.99 -5.26 0.84
N GLU A 31 9.56 -5.81 1.93
CA GLU A 31 10.47 -6.95 1.85
C GLU A 31 9.68 -8.24 1.60
N THR A 32 9.95 -8.91 0.48
CA THR A 32 9.22 -10.11 0.04
C THR A 32 10.05 -11.38 0.24
N THR A 33 10.49 -11.66 1.48
CA THR A 33 11.40 -12.77 1.79
C THR A 33 10.73 -13.97 2.48
N GLY A 34 9.53 -13.80 3.03
CA GLY A 34 8.80 -14.85 3.75
C GLY A 34 7.92 -15.73 2.86
N LYS A 35 8.01 -17.06 3.02
CA LYS A 35 7.07 -18.02 2.41
C LYS A 35 5.70 -18.04 3.09
N GLU A 36 5.62 -17.51 4.32
CA GLU A 36 4.42 -17.54 5.15
C GLU A 36 3.50 -16.37 4.81
N VAL A 37 2.20 -16.66 4.68
CA VAL A 37 1.16 -15.65 4.44
C VAL A 37 1.06 -14.72 5.65
N SER A 38 1.05 -13.41 5.41
CA SER A 38 0.95 -12.40 6.47
C SER A 38 0.23 -11.14 6.02
N THR A 39 -0.54 -10.53 6.91
CA THR A 39 -1.13 -9.19 6.71
C THR A 39 -0.13 -8.05 7.00
N ASP A 40 1.09 -8.37 7.45
CA ASP A 40 2.17 -7.40 7.64
C ASP A 40 3.06 -7.22 6.39
N SER A 41 2.77 -7.90 5.28
CA SER A 41 3.53 -7.79 4.03
C SER A 41 2.68 -7.18 2.92
N PHE A 42 3.23 -6.21 2.19
CA PHE A 42 2.54 -5.61 1.05
C PHE A 42 2.21 -6.67 -0.02
N TYR A 43 3.14 -7.58 -0.28
CA TYR A 43 2.95 -8.66 -1.25
C TYR A 43 1.75 -9.55 -0.90
N TRP A 44 1.70 -10.05 0.33
CA TRP A 44 0.65 -10.97 0.77
C TRP A 44 -0.71 -10.28 0.88
N ASN A 45 -0.76 -9.05 1.39
CA ASN A 45 -1.99 -8.26 1.37
C ASN A 45 -2.55 -8.12 -0.04
N ASN A 46 -1.73 -7.78 -1.04
CA ASN A 46 -2.23 -7.64 -2.41
C ASN A 46 -2.73 -8.97 -3.02
N ARG A 47 -2.15 -10.13 -2.62
CA ARG A 47 -2.69 -11.44 -3.03
C ARG A 47 -4.03 -11.73 -2.37
N LEU A 48 -4.16 -11.45 -1.07
CA LEU A 48 -5.41 -11.63 -0.31
C LEU A 48 -6.52 -10.72 -0.88
N ILE A 49 -6.21 -9.44 -1.06
CA ILE A 49 -7.11 -8.45 -1.67
C ILE A 49 -7.54 -8.93 -3.05
N GLY A 50 -6.60 -9.36 -3.90
CA GLY A 50 -6.94 -9.83 -5.24
C GLY A 50 -7.92 -11.00 -5.25
N ALA A 51 -7.71 -11.99 -4.37
CA ALA A 51 -8.60 -13.14 -4.25
C ALA A 51 -10.01 -12.77 -3.74
N LEU A 52 -10.10 -11.89 -2.73
CA LEU A 52 -11.37 -11.48 -2.13
C LEU A 52 -12.15 -10.51 -3.03
N ALA A 53 -11.43 -9.56 -3.64
CA ALA A 53 -12.00 -8.57 -4.54
C ALA A 53 -12.52 -9.21 -5.83
N ASP A 54 -11.81 -10.19 -6.39
CA ASP A 54 -12.26 -10.92 -7.60
C ASP A 54 -13.58 -11.65 -7.34
N ALA A 55 -13.69 -12.37 -6.22
CA ALA A 55 -14.91 -13.09 -5.82
C ALA A 55 -16.13 -12.17 -5.62
N SER A 56 -15.90 -10.88 -5.34
CA SER A 56 -16.93 -9.87 -5.04
C SER A 56 -16.80 -8.63 -5.93
N TYR A 57 -16.32 -8.79 -7.16
CA TYR A 57 -15.80 -7.70 -8.00
C TYR A 57 -16.71 -6.48 -8.12
N ALA A 58 -17.99 -6.71 -8.42
CA ALA A 58 -18.96 -5.63 -8.62
C ALA A 58 -19.09 -4.71 -7.39
N LYS A 59 -18.96 -5.26 -6.18
CA LYS A 59 -19.03 -4.52 -4.92
C LYS A 59 -17.66 -3.96 -4.51
N SER A 60 -16.60 -4.73 -4.76
CA SER A 60 -15.24 -4.40 -4.32
C SER A 60 -14.54 -3.32 -5.16
N ARG A 61 -14.89 -3.15 -6.45
CA ARG A 61 -14.18 -2.23 -7.37
C ARG A 61 -14.09 -0.79 -6.85
N ILE A 62 -15.15 -0.29 -6.20
CA ILE A 62 -15.18 1.09 -5.72
C ILE A 62 -14.22 1.32 -4.54
N HIS A 63 -14.02 0.30 -3.71
CA HIS A 63 -13.06 0.35 -2.61
C HIS A 63 -11.63 0.38 -3.14
N VAL A 64 -11.36 -0.42 -4.18
CA VAL A 64 -10.06 -0.47 -4.89
C VAL A 64 -9.74 0.87 -5.57
N GLU A 65 -10.67 1.45 -6.32
CA GLU A 65 -10.49 2.76 -6.97
C GLU A 65 -10.17 3.86 -5.94
N ARG A 66 -10.89 3.87 -4.82
CA ARG A 66 -10.64 4.82 -3.71
C ARG A 66 -9.28 4.58 -3.06
N TYR A 67 -8.89 3.33 -2.85
CA TYR A 67 -7.59 2.96 -2.33
C TYR A 67 -6.46 3.48 -3.23
N GLN A 68 -6.53 3.22 -4.54
CA GLN A 68 -5.55 3.69 -5.52
C GLN A 68 -5.41 5.22 -5.49
N ALA A 69 -6.54 5.94 -5.51
CA ALA A 69 -6.55 7.40 -5.44
C ALA A 69 -5.92 7.94 -4.15
N ARG A 70 -6.23 7.36 -2.99
CA ARG A 70 -5.69 7.78 -1.70
C ARG A 70 -4.19 7.51 -1.59
N VAL A 71 -3.75 6.31 -1.96
CA VAL A 71 -2.33 5.95 -1.93
C VAL A 71 -1.54 6.87 -2.85
N GLN A 72 -2.01 7.10 -4.08
CA GLN A 72 -1.34 7.97 -5.04
C GLN A 72 -1.22 9.40 -4.50
N ALA A 73 -2.32 9.98 -4.00
CA ALA A 73 -2.33 11.34 -3.45
C ALA A 73 -1.36 11.49 -2.27
N LYS A 74 -1.44 10.60 -1.27
CA LYS A 74 -0.63 10.68 -0.05
C LYS A 74 0.85 10.42 -0.31
N CYS A 75 1.18 9.38 -1.09
CA CYS A 75 2.57 9.07 -1.42
C CYS A 75 3.22 10.20 -2.24
N TYR A 76 2.48 10.79 -3.17
CA TYR A 76 2.98 11.91 -3.96
C TYR A 76 3.25 13.16 -3.11
N GLN A 77 2.38 13.45 -2.14
CA GLN A 77 2.59 14.52 -1.17
C GLN A 77 3.87 14.28 -0.35
N LEU A 78 4.01 13.10 0.27
CA LEU A 78 5.19 12.74 1.06
C LEU A 78 6.49 12.85 0.26
N LEU A 79 6.47 12.38 -0.99
CA LEU A 79 7.60 12.46 -1.90
C LEU A 79 7.98 13.91 -2.23
N THR A 80 6.97 14.75 -2.48
CA THR A 80 7.17 16.18 -2.78
C THR A 80 7.72 16.93 -1.58
N ASP A 81 7.17 16.69 -0.40
CA ASP A 81 7.62 17.34 0.84
C ASP A 81 9.04 16.92 1.18
N CYS A 82 9.36 15.62 1.07
CA CYS A 82 10.71 15.11 1.24
C CYS A 82 11.71 15.77 0.29
N LYS A 83 11.38 15.89 -1.01
CA LYS A 83 12.22 16.56 -2.00
C LYS A 83 12.47 18.03 -1.63
N LYS A 84 11.43 18.76 -1.20
CA LYS A 84 11.58 20.14 -0.73
C LYS A 84 12.53 20.22 0.46
N GLU A 85 12.36 19.36 1.47
CA GLU A 85 13.20 19.37 2.65
C GLU A 85 14.67 19.09 2.33
N VAL A 86 14.96 18.13 1.45
CA VAL A 86 16.32 17.81 1.00
C VAL A 86 16.98 19.03 0.33
N LEU A 87 16.23 19.81 -0.45
CA LEU A 87 16.75 20.97 -1.18
C LEU A 87 16.96 22.23 -0.31
N LYS A 88 16.33 22.34 0.87
CA LYS A 88 16.38 23.57 1.70
C LYS A 88 17.77 24.01 2.16
N LYS A 89 18.69 23.06 2.39
CA LYS A 89 20.05 23.37 2.87
C LYS A 89 21.04 22.35 2.34
N LYS A 90 22.30 22.78 2.19
CA LYS A 90 23.42 21.87 1.92
C LYS A 90 23.55 20.89 3.08
N ARG A 91 23.61 19.60 2.75
CA ARG A 91 23.73 18.48 3.68
C ARG A 91 24.75 17.49 3.11
N SER A 92 25.34 16.69 3.97
CA SER A 92 26.19 15.57 3.55
C SER A 92 25.36 14.49 2.83
N GLY A 93 26.02 13.67 2.02
CA GLY A 93 25.35 12.54 1.36
C GLY A 93 24.70 11.56 2.34
N LYS A 94 25.32 11.36 3.52
CA LYS A 94 24.78 10.51 4.59
C LYS A 94 23.48 11.07 5.18
N GLU A 95 23.43 12.37 5.47
CA GLU A 95 22.21 13.02 5.96
C GLU A 95 21.09 12.96 4.94
N ILE A 96 21.38 13.19 3.65
CA ILE A 96 20.39 13.07 2.58
C ILE A 96 19.86 11.64 2.54
N ARG A 97 20.72 10.62 2.56
CA ARG A 97 20.31 9.21 2.56
C ARG A 97 19.37 8.88 3.71
N ASN A 98 19.73 9.25 4.94
CA ASN A 98 18.89 9.02 6.11
C ASN A 98 17.51 9.67 5.98
N MET A 99 17.44 10.88 5.42
CA MET A 99 16.15 11.54 5.15
C MET A 99 15.32 10.78 4.12
N LEU A 100 15.94 10.26 3.05
CA LEU A 100 15.23 9.48 2.03
C LEU A 100 14.71 8.15 2.60
N GLU A 101 15.47 7.50 3.49
CA GLU A 101 15.03 6.30 4.21
C GLU A 101 13.85 6.61 5.13
N GLU A 102 13.91 7.68 5.91
CA GLU A 102 12.77 8.12 6.75
C GLU A 102 11.53 8.42 5.91
N CYS A 103 11.70 9.02 4.73
CA CYS A 103 10.60 9.26 3.79
C CYS A 103 10.02 7.96 3.23
N ASN A 104 10.86 6.98 2.89
CA ASN A 104 10.40 5.66 2.46
C ASN A 104 9.61 4.95 3.57
N GLU A 105 10.04 5.06 4.83
CA GLU A 105 9.30 4.50 5.98
C GLU A 105 7.92 5.17 6.17
N LYS A 106 7.84 6.50 6.00
CA LYS A 106 6.55 7.22 6.03
C LYS A 106 5.62 6.79 4.90
N ILE A 107 6.17 6.58 3.70
CA ILE A 107 5.43 6.04 2.55
C ILE A 107 4.93 4.63 2.89
N ALA A 108 5.79 3.75 3.41
CA ALA A 108 5.42 2.39 3.80
C ALA A 108 4.29 2.37 4.83
N LEU A 109 4.37 3.19 5.89
CA LEU A 109 3.33 3.28 6.92
C LEU A 109 1.99 3.76 6.33
N CYS A 110 2.03 4.78 5.48
CA CYS A 110 0.84 5.28 4.81
C CYS A 110 0.23 4.22 3.89
N THR A 111 1.04 3.55 3.07
CA THR A 111 0.60 2.48 2.19
C THR A 111 0.01 1.32 2.97
N LYS A 112 0.67 0.88 4.06
CA LYS A 112 0.18 -0.19 4.92
C LYS A 112 -1.21 0.11 5.45
N LYS A 113 -1.41 1.30 6.02
CA LYS A 113 -2.70 1.74 6.56
C LYS A 113 -3.83 1.71 5.50
N GLU A 114 -3.58 2.26 4.31
CA GLU A 114 -4.61 2.23 3.25
C GLU A 114 -4.85 0.82 2.71
N THR A 115 -3.82 -0.03 2.69
CA THR A 115 -3.93 -1.42 2.22
C THR A 115 -4.72 -2.28 3.21
N GLU A 116 -4.53 -2.07 4.51
CA GLU A 116 -5.33 -2.69 5.57
C GLU A 116 -6.80 -2.26 5.48
N ASP A 117 -7.07 -0.96 5.28
CA ASP A 117 -8.43 -0.43 5.07
C ASP A 117 -9.10 -1.03 3.82
N LEU A 118 -8.34 -1.29 2.75
CA LEU A 118 -8.86 -1.99 1.58
C LEU A 118 -9.14 -3.46 1.88
N LEU A 119 -8.20 -4.16 2.53
CA LEU A 119 -8.35 -5.58 2.88
C LEU A 119 -9.59 -5.81 3.74
N ASP A 120 -9.81 -4.97 4.75
CA ASP A 120 -11.01 -5.00 5.60
C ASP A 120 -12.30 -4.91 4.77
N LYS A 121 -12.37 -3.94 3.86
CA LYS A 121 -13.56 -3.73 3.01
C LYS A 121 -13.82 -4.89 2.07
N VAL A 122 -12.80 -5.38 1.36
CA VAL A 122 -13.01 -6.47 0.40
C VAL A 122 -13.29 -7.79 1.11
N LEU A 123 -12.74 -7.99 2.31
CA LEU A 123 -13.09 -9.12 3.17
C LEU A 123 -14.56 -9.04 3.61
N TYR A 124 -15.03 -7.86 4.01
CA TYR A 124 -16.43 -7.65 4.38
C TYR A 124 -17.38 -7.93 3.20
N GLU A 125 -17.09 -7.40 2.01
CA GLU A 125 -17.90 -7.63 0.81
C GLU A 125 -17.94 -9.12 0.43
N ALA A 126 -16.78 -9.79 0.44
CA ALA A 126 -16.67 -11.20 0.11
C ALA A 126 -17.39 -12.09 1.13
N SER A 127 -17.20 -11.84 2.43
CA SER A 127 -17.81 -12.63 3.51
C SER A 127 -19.34 -12.49 3.56
N SER A 128 -19.86 -11.29 3.31
CA SER A 128 -21.30 -11.04 3.22
C SER A 128 -21.97 -11.75 2.05
N SER A 129 -21.20 -12.09 1.02
CA SER A 129 -21.65 -12.78 -0.19
C SER A 129 -21.41 -14.30 -0.16
N MET A 130 -20.92 -14.87 0.95
CA MET A 130 -20.72 -16.31 1.06
C MET A 130 -22.03 -17.09 1.05
N LYS A 131 -22.02 -18.31 0.50
CA LYS A 131 -23.23 -19.16 0.36
C LYS A 131 -23.86 -19.56 1.69
N ASN A 132 -23.09 -19.58 2.77
CA ASN A 132 -23.52 -19.87 4.13
C ASN A 132 -23.85 -18.59 4.92
N CYS A 133 -24.00 -17.44 4.27
CA CYS A 133 -24.42 -16.22 4.96
C CYS A 133 -25.87 -16.36 5.44
N PHE A 134 -26.14 -15.88 6.65
CA PHE A 134 -27.48 -15.73 7.19
C PHE A 134 -27.61 -14.29 7.67
N ALA A 135 -28.50 -13.53 7.05
CA ALA A 135 -28.84 -12.18 7.46
C ALA A 135 -30.31 -12.16 7.90
N ARG A 136 -30.56 -11.88 9.18
CA ARG A 136 -31.92 -11.66 9.67
C ARG A 136 -32.27 -10.19 9.38
N SER A 137 -33.04 -9.94 8.33
CA SER A 137 -33.69 -8.65 8.15
C SER A 137 -34.69 -8.50 9.29
N ASP A 138 -34.44 -7.58 10.21
CA ASP A 138 -35.48 -7.08 11.08
C ASP A 138 -36.59 -6.49 10.21
N ALA A 139 -37.80 -7.01 10.39
CA ALA A 139 -39.05 -6.52 9.83
C ALA A 139 -39.69 -5.54 10.83
#